data_AF-A0A4V2LJB6-F1
#
_entry.id   AF-A0A4V2LJB6-F1
#
_cell.length_a   1.000
_cell.length_b   1.000
_cell.length_c   1.000
_cell.angle_alpha   90.00
_cell.angle_beta   90.00
_cell.angle_gamma   90.00
#
_symmetry.space_group_name_H-M   'P 1'
#
loop_
_entity.id
_entity.type
_entity.pdbx_description
1 polymer ?
#
loop_
_entity_poly.entity_id
_entity_poly.type
_entity_poly.pdbx_seq_one_letter_code
_entity_poly.pdbx_strand_id
1 'polypeptide(L)' 'MARTLLTDDIWQQIQSTMQFHGCYCSKNSRNIMEAILWKLRTGATWRDIPEEFCPWKTAYNRFNR' A
#
# COMPACT_ATOMS: atom_id res chain seq x y z
N MET A 1 16.77 -3.04 -0.63
CA MET A 1 16.29 -1.68 -0.25
C MET A 1 15.19 -1.26 -1.21
N ALA A 2 13.93 -1.52 -0.84
CA ALA A 2 12.81 -1.05 -1.64
C ALA A 2 12.69 0.48 -1.45
N ARG A 3 12.72 1.25 -2.54
CA ARG A 3 12.50 2.69 -2.49
C ARG A 3 11.06 2.96 -2.07
N THR A 4 10.88 3.51 -0.87
CA THR A 4 9.60 4.09 -0.42
C THR A 4 9.33 5.33 -1.27
N LEU A 5 8.26 5.28 -2.07
CA LEU A 5 7.85 6.39 -2.94
C LEU A 5 6.79 7.27 -2.27
N LEU A 6 6.16 6.79 -1.20
CA LEU A 6 5.19 7.55 -0.46
C LEU A 6 5.91 8.45 0.54
N THR A 7 6.23 9.67 0.08
CA THR A 7 6.46 10.80 0.97
C THR A 7 5.22 11.04 1.84
N ASP A 8 5.44 11.53 3.06
CA ASP A 8 4.35 11.77 4.01
C ASP A 8 3.26 12.68 3.45
N ASP A 9 3.62 13.61 2.57
CA ASP A 9 2.71 14.55 1.92
C ASP A 9 1.72 13.85 0.95
N ILE A 10 2.25 12.99 0.06
CA ILE A 10 1.43 12.19 -0.85
C ILE A 10 0.55 11.22 -0.06
N TRP A 11 1.10 10.64 1.01
CA TRP A 11 0.34 9.76 1.89
C TRP A 11 -0.82 10.51 2.56
N GLN A 12 -0.62 11.75 3.02
CA GLN A 12 -1.71 12.54 3.60
C GLN A 12 -2.83 12.83 2.59
N GLN A 13 -2.50 13.14 1.33
CA GLN A 13 -3.50 13.34 0.28
C GLN A 13 -4.32 12.07 0.04
N ILE A 14 -3.64 10.92 -0.14
CA ILE A 14 -4.30 9.63 -0.33
C ILE A 14 -5.15 9.27 0.89
N GLN A 15 -4.61 9.45 2.10
CA GLN A 15 -5.33 9.17 3.34
C GLN A 15 -6.58 10.03 3.46
N SER A 16 -6.53 11.30 3.09
CA SER A 16 -7.69 12.19 3.08
C SER A 16 -8.77 11.70 2.10
N THR A 17 -8.39 11.30 0.89
CA THR A 17 -9.32 10.70 -0.09
C THR A 17 -9.89 9.37 0.42
N MET A 18 -9.07 8.52 1.04
CA MET A 18 -9.52 7.26 1.63
C MET A 18 -10.52 7.49 2.77
N GLN A 19 -10.27 8.47 3.64
CA GLN A 19 -11.19 8.85 4.72
C GLN A 19 -12.51 9.38 4.15
N PHE A 20 -12.48 10.17 3.09
CA PHE A 20 -13.69 10.66 2.41
C PHE A 20 -14.55 9.52 1.85
N HIS A 21 -13.94 8.48 1.30
CA HIS A 21 -14.64 7.28 0.84
C HIS A 21 -14.96 6.26 1.95
N GLY A 22 -14.74 6.60 3.22
CA GLY A 22 -15.04 5.71 4.35
C GLY A 22 -14.12 4.48 4.44
N CYS A 23 -12.96 4.49 3.76
CA CYS A 23 -11.99 3.40 3.85
C CYS A 23 -11.33 3.36 5.23
N TYR A 24 -11.34 2.17 5.84
CA TYR A 24 -10.72 1.94 7.14
C TYR A 24 -9.20 2.23 7.11
N CYS A 25 -8.77 3.28 7.80
CA CYS A 25 -7.39 3.73 7.88
C CYS A 25 -6.74 3.26 9.20
N SER A 26 -6.21 2.03 9.22
CA SER A 26 -5.33 1.55 10.31
C SER A 26 -3.88 2.01 10.11
N LYS A 27 -3.04 1.93 11.15
CA LYS A 27 -1.59 2.23 11.09
C LYS A 27 -0.87 1.52 9.95
N ASN A 28 -1.30 0.31 9.60
CA ASN A 28 -0.70 -0.49 8.52
C ASN A 28 -1.20 -0.12 7.11
N SER A 29 -2.11 0.85 6.98
CA SER A 29 -2.67 1.22 5.67
C SER A 29 -1.62 1.82 4.74
N ARG A 30 -0.65 2.55 5.28
CA ARG A 30 0.47 3.10 4.51
C ARG A 30 1.27 1.99 3.86
N ASN A 31 1.73 1.03 4.65
CA ASN A 31 2.55 -0.06 4.14
C ASN A 31 1.80 -0.94 3.13
N ILE A 32 0.50 -1.17 3.35
CA ILE A 32 -0.34 -1.90 2.40
C ILE A 32 -0.43 -1.14 1.07
N MET A 33 -0.63 0.19 1.13
CA MET A 33 -0.67 1.02 -0.08
C MET A 33 0.69 1.03 -0.79
N GLU A 34 1.80 1.13 -0.05
CA GLU A 34 3.15 1.03 -0.60
C GLU A 34 3.37 -0.32 -1.29
N ALA A 35 2.94 -1.42 -0.71
CA ALA A 35 3.02 -2.75 -1.32
C ALA A 35 2.22 -2.84 -2.63
N ILE A 36 1.00 -2.29 -2.66
CA ILE A 36 0.15 -2.25 -3.86
C ILE A 36 0.79 -1.37 -4.94
N LEU A 37 1.26 -0.17 -4.59
CA LEU A 37 1.93 0.74 -5.52
C LEU A 37 3.22 0.14 -6.06
N TRP A 38 4.00 -0.52 -5.21
CA TRP A 38 5.21 -1.23 -5.63
C TRP A 38 4.89 -2.32 -6.65
N LYS A 39 3.82 -3.10 -6.41
CA LYS A 39 3.35 -4.13 -7.36
C LYS A 39 2.91 -3.49 -8.68
N LEU A 40 2.11 -2.43 -8.63
CA LEU A 40 1.61 -1.75 -9.84
C LEU A 40 2.75 -1.18 -10.67
N ARG A 41 3.79 -0.65 -10.02
CA ARG A 41 4.96 -0.08 -10.69
C ARG A 41 5.88 -1.14 -11.26
N THR A 42 6.17 -2.20 -10.49
CA THR A 42 7.15 -3.23 -10.88
C THR A 42 6.52 -4.25 -11.84
N GLY A 43 5.20 -4.42 -11.81
CA GLY A 43 4.50 -5.47 -12.56
C GLY A 43 4.79 -6.89 -12.06
N ALA A 44 5.59 -7.02 -11.01
CA ALA A 44 5.98 -8.29 -10.41
C ALA A 44 4.79 -9.03 -9.79
N THR A 45 4.99 -10.31 -9.46
CA THR A 45 3.95 -11.09 -8.82
C THR A 45 3.73 -10.62 -7.39
N TRP A 46 2.53 -10.86 -6.85
CA TRP A 46 2.23 -10.51 -5.46
C TRP A 46 3.21 -11.18 -4.47
N ARG A 47 3.75 -12.36 -4.80
CA ARG A 47 4.69 -13.09 -3.94
C ARG A 47 6.06 -12.44 -3.84
N ASP A 48 6.43 -11.61 -4.81
CA ASP A 48 7.72 -10.91 -4.84
C ASP A 48 7.68 -9.59 -4.05
N ILE A 49 6.53 -9.24 -3.48
CA ILE A 49 6.40 -8.04 -2.64
C ILE A 49 7.32 -8.20 -1.43
N PRO A 50 8.19 -7.19 -1.16
CA PRO A 50 9.03 -7.20 0.03
C PRO A 50 8.20 -7.27 1.31
N GLU A 51 8.52 -8.23 2.18
CA GLU A 51 7.88 -8.37 3.49
C GLU A 51 8.12 -7.15 4.41
N GLU A 52 9.11 -6.31 4.09
CA GLU A 52 9.39 -5.03 4.74
C GLU A 52 8.17 -4.10 4.78
N PHE A 53 7.31 -4.16 3.76
CA PHE A 53 6.07 -3.37 3.72
C PHE A 53 4.97 -4.08 4.49
N CYS A 54 4.45 -5.16 3.92
CA CYS A 54 3.48 -6.02 4.57
C CYS A 54 3.50 -7.41 3.93
N PRO A 55 2.94 -8.42 4.61
CA PRO A 55 2.74 -9.73 4.00
C PRO A 55 1.90 -9.60 2.73
N TRP A 56 2.38 -10.16 1.61
CA TRP A 56 1.70 -10.07 0.31
C TRP A 56 0.22 -10.46 0.35
N LYS A 57 -0.16 -11.40 1.23
CA LYS A 57 -1.55 -11.82 1.45
C LYS A 57 -2.43 -10.65 1.90
N THR A 58 -1.92 -9.79 2.77
CA THR A 58 -2.64 -8.62 3.28
C THR A 58 -2.83 -7.58 2.18
N ALA A 59 -1.80 -7.32 1.38
CA ALA A 59 -1.89 -6.42 0.23
C ALA A 59 -2.90 -6.94 -0.81
N TYR A 60 -2.82 -8.22 -1.15
CA TYR A 60 -3.74 -8.86 -2.08
C TYR A 60 -5.19 -8.84 -1.58
N ASN A 61 -5.43 -9.21 -0.31
CA ASN A 61 -6.77 -9.20 0.27
C ASN A 61 -7.38 -7.79 0.32
N ARG A 62 -6.56 -6.74 0.45
CA ARG A 62 -7.00 -5.35 0.40
C ARG A 62 -7.30 -4.90 -1.03
N PHE A 63 -6.50 -5.34 -2.00
CA PHE A 63 -6.70 -5.02 -3.41
C PHE A 63 -7.93 -5.72 -4.01
N ASN A 64 -8.21 -6.94 -3.56
CA ASN A 64 -9.32 -7.78 -4.05
C ASN A 64 -10.62 -7.61 -3.23
N ARG A 65 -10.72 -6.58 -2.40
CA ARG A 65 -11.91 -6.24 -1.60
C ARG A 65 -12.62 -5.04 -2.19
#